data_AF-A0A524JMS3-F1
#
_entry.id   AF-A0A524JMS3-F1
#
_cell.length_a   1.000
_cell.length_b   1.000
_cell.length_c   1.000
_cell.angle_alpha   90.00
_cell.angle_beta   90.00
_cell.angle_gamma   90.00
#
_symmetry.space_group_name_H-M   'P 1'
#
loop_
_entity.id
_entity.type
_entity.pdbx_description
1 polymer ?
#
loop_
_entity_poly.entity_id
_entity_poly.type
_entity_poly.pdbx_seq_one_letter_code
_entity_poly.pdbx_strand_id
1 'polypeptide(L)'
;MRMWMVAPRILCRKHLLGEHVEIHMLVGTMKKGHSLKGYIANNLIEPWAIIQRHNDLANEMINRGYRHLSPISSMQVNTLLMSYPYELKDVRVDVRASTFELFRRCNECSNRH
;
A
#
# COMPACT_ATOMS: atom_id res chain seq x y z
N MET A 1 6.61 5.75 -2.36
CA MET A 1 5.96 4.57 -1.76
C MET A 1 4.86 5.03 -0.85
N ARG A 2 3.62 4.67 -1.16
CA ARG A 2 2.47 4.88 -0.29
C ARG A 2 1.45 3.75 -0.42
N MET A 3 0.55 3.69 0.55
CA MET A 3 -0.65 2.88 0.57
C MET A 3 -1.83 3.85 0.61
N TRP A 4 -2.66 3.87 -0.43
CA TRP A 4 -3.80 4.79 -0.50
C TRP A 4 -4.89 4.42 0.49
N MET A 5 -5.03 3.13 0.80
CA MET A 5 -6.04 2.56 1.71
C MET A 5 -7.51 2.83 1.31
N VAL A 6 -7.75 3.41 0.13
CA VAL A 6 -9.07 3.48 -0.49
C VAL A 6 -9.45 2.14 -1.12
N ALA A 7 -10.74 1.88 -1.35
CA ALA A 7 -11.16 0.67 -2.05
C ALA A 7 -10.46 0.55 -3.42
N PRO A 8 -9.79 -0.59 -3.75
CA PRO A 8 -9.03 -0.73 -5.00
C PRO A 8 -9.80 -0.40 -6.28
N ARG A 9 -11.11 -0.68 -6.32
CA ARG A 9 -12.00 -0.34 -7.44
C ARG A 9 -12.00 1.14 -7.82
N ILE A 10 -11.77 2.03 -6.84
CA ILE A 10 -11.72 3.49 -7.01
C ILE A 10 -10.42 3.89 -7.74
N LEU A 11 -9.34 3.12 -7.55
CA LEU A 11 -8.05 3.45 -8.17
C LEU A 11 -8.15 3.31 -9.69
N CYS A 12 -7.72 4.33 -10.42
CA CYS A 12 -7.48 4.18 -11.85
C CYS A 12 -6.31 3.23 -12.11
N ARG A 13 -6.11 2.81 -13.37
CA ARG A 13 -5.05 1.86 -13.73
C ARG A 13 -3.68 2.29 -13.20
N LYS A 14 -3.32 3.57 -13.35
CA LYS A 14 -2.01 4.10 -12.92
C LYS A 14 -1.82 3.96 -11.41
N HIS A 15 -2.82 4.30 -10.61
CA HIS A 15 -2.71 4.25 -9.15
C HIS A 15 -2.82 2.83 -8.60
N LEU A 16 -3.63 1.96 -9.22
CA LEU A 16 -3.72 0.54 -8.85
C LEU A 16 -2.37 -0.16 -9.03
N LEU A 17 -1.80 -0.05 -10.24
CA LEU A 17 -0.51 -0.67 -10.55
C LEU A 17 0.65 0.01 -9.81
N GLY A 18 0.58 1.33 -9.65
CA GLY A 18 1.58 2.11 -8.94
C GLY A 18 1.66 1.72 -7.46
N GLU A 19 0.53 1.66 -6.77
CA GLU A 19 0.49 1.25 -5.36
C GLU A 19 0.98 -0.19 -5.19
N HIS A 20 0.58 -1.11 -6.07
CA HIS A 20 1.04 -2.50 -6.06
C HIS A 20 2.57 -2.60 -6.13
N VAL A 21 3.21 -1.90 -7.07
CA VAL A 21 4.68 -1.86 -7.19
C VAL A 21 5.33 -1.19 -6.00
N GLU A 22 4.75 -0.10 -5.49
CA GLU A 22 5.29 0.59 -4.32
C GLU A 22 5.27 -0.27 -3.05
N ILE A 23 4.31 -1.19 -2.89
CA ILE A 23 4.32 -2.16 -1.80
C ILE A 23 5.48 -3.15 -1.95
N HIS A 24 5.79 -3.61 -3.16
CA HIS A 24 6.99 -4.43 -3.39
C HIS A 24 8.28 -3.67 -3.04
N MET A 25 8.36 -2.40 -3.43
CA MET A 25 9.49 -1.54 -3.07
C MET A 25 9.60 -1.37 -1.55
N LEU A 26 8.46 -1.21 -0.84
CA LEU A 26 8.44 -1.05 0.61
C LEU A 26 8.99 -2.29 1.32
N VAL A 27 8.58 -3.48 0.90
CA VAL A 27 9.14 -4.74 1.41
C VAL A 27 10.64 -4.83 1.13
N GLY A 28 11.10 -4.40 -0.05
CA GLY A 28 12.53 -4.28 -0.38
C GLY A 28 13.28 -3.31 0.54
N THR A 29 12.68 -2.16 0.86
CA THR A 29 13.21 -1.16 1.81
C THR A 29 13.32 -1.73 3.21
N MET A 30 12.33 -2.50 3.67
CA MET A 30 12.35 -3.18 4.97
C MET A 30 13.45 -4.25 5.05
N LYS A 31 13.66 -5.02 3.98
CA LYS A 31 14.76 -6.01 3.90
C LYS A 31 16.14 -5.38 4.07
N LYS A 32 16.30 -4.12 3.65
CA LYS A 32 17.54 -3.35 3.81
C LYS A 32 17.68 -2.68 5.18
N GLY A 33 16.70 -2.84 6.07
CA GLY A 33 16.73 -2.27 7.43
C GLY A 33 16.49 -0.75 7.46
N HIS A 34 15.92 -0.16 6.41
CA HIS A 34 15.67 1.29 6.39
C HIS A 34 14.50 1.67 7.31
N SER A 35 14.59 2.87 7.90
CA SER A 35 13.53 3.38 8.79
C SER A 35 12.22 3.65 8.05
N LEU A 36 11.11 3.33 8.72
CA LEU A 36 9.76 3.63 8.26
C LEU A 36 9.21 4.96 8.77
N LYS A 37 9.92 5.63 9.69
CA LYS A 37 9.44 6.80 10.44
C LYS A 37 8.94 7.92 9.53
N GLY A 38 9.67 8.22 8.45
CA GLY A 38 9.27 9.26 7.49
C GLY A 38 7.96 8.95 6.77
N TYR A 39 7.76 7.70 6.36
CA TYR A 39 6.52 7.30 5.67
C TYR A 39 5.30 7.37 6.61
N ILE A 40 5.49 6.93 7.85
CA ILE A 40 4.45 6.94 8.89
C ILE A 40 4.07 8.37 9.25
N ALA A 41 5.06 9.23 9.52
CA ALA A 41 4.83 10.64 9.86
C ALA A 41 4.11 11.42 8.75
N ASN A 42 4.20 10.96 7.49
CA ASN A 42 3.54 11.57 6.34
C ASN A 42 2.23 10.87 5.94
N ASN A 43 1.67 10.00 6.78
CA ASN A 43 0.42 9.28 6.52
C ASN A 43 0.48 8.42 5.24
N LEU A 44 1.62 7.79 4.97
CA LEU A 44 1.86 7.09 3.69
C LEU A 44 1.74 5.57 3.77
N ILE A 45 1.96 4.93 4.92
CA ILE A 45 1.99 3.46 5.01
C ILE A 45 1.29 2.95 6.27
N GLU A 46 0.71 1.76 6.16
CA GLU A 46 0.10 1.01 7.25
C GLU A 46 0.80 -0.36 7.34
N PRO A 47 1.83 -0.53 8.18
CA PRO A 47 2.73 -1.68 8.12
C PRO A 47 2.04 -3.03 8.29
N TRP A 48 1.09 -3.14 9.22
CA TRP A 48 0.33 -4.38 9.42
C TRP A 48 -0.61 -4.73 8.27
N ALA A 49 -0.97 -3.75 7.42
CA ALA A 49 -1.84 -3.97 6.27
C ALA A 49 -1.08 -4.34 4.99
N ILE A 50 0.27 -4.40 4.98
CA ILE A 50 1.07 -4.64 3.76
C ILE A 50 0.58 -5.85 2.95
N ILE A 51 0.39 -7.00 3.61
CA ILE A 51 -0.04 -8.24 2.94
C ILE A 51 -1.48 -8.14 2.47
N GLN A 52 -2.39 -7.71 3.35
CA GLN A 52 -3.79 -7.59 3.01
C GLN A 52 -3.98 -6.63 1.83
N ARG A 53 -3.33 -5.47 1.89
CA ARG A 53 -3.41 -4.45 0.86
C ARG A 53 -2.84 -4.93 -0.47
N HIS A 54 -1.71 -5.63 -0.46
CA HIS A 54 -1.14 -6.24 -1.66
C HIS A 54 -2.14 -7.19 -2.34
N ASN A 55 -2.76 -8.07 -1.55
CA ASN A 55 -3.74 -9.02 -2.05
C ASN A 55 -5.01 -8.31 -2.58
N ASP A 56 -5.49 -7.28 -1.90
CA ASP A 56 -6.65 -6.49 -2.36
C ASP A 56 -6.39 -5.83 -3.72
N LEU A 57 -5.19 -5.26 -3.91
CA LEU A 57 -4.78 -4.67 -5.18
C LEU A 57 -4.62 -5.75 -6.26
N ALA A 58 -4.01 -6.90 -5.93
CA ALA A 58 -3.84 -8.01 -6.85
C ALA A 58 -5.19 -8.60 -7.30
N ASN A 59 -6.15 -8.73 -6.39
CA ASN A 59 -7.52 -9.17 -6.70
C ASN A 59 -8.20 -8.21 -7.66
N GLU A 60 -8.11 -6.90 -7.40
CA GLU A 60 -8.65 -5.90 -8.32
C GLU A 60 -7.93 -5.91 -9.68
N MET A 61 -6.62 -6.20 -9.68
CA MET A 61 -5.89 -6.37 -10.93
C MET A 61 -6.41 -7.54 -11.75
N ILE A 62 -6.65 -8.69 -11.11
CA ILE A 62 -7.22 -9.89 -11.72
C ILE A 62 -8.64 -9.60 -12.23
N ASN A 63 -9.47 -8.91 -11.46
CA ASN A 63 -10.83 -8.52 -11.85
C ASN A 63 -10.83 -7.65 -13.13
N ARG A 64 -9.78 -6.85 -13.35
CA ARG A 64 -9.59 -6.03 -14.56
C ARG A 64 -8.91 -6.77 -15.71
N GLY A 65 -8.67 -8.08 -15.57
CA GLY A 65 -8.04 -8.92 -16.59
C GLY A 65 -6.51 -8.84 -16.65
N TYR A 66 -5.85 -8.25 -15.64
CA TYR A 66 -4.39 -8.29 -15.56
C TYR A 66 -3.91 -9.64 -15.03
N ARG A 67 -2.74 -10.08 -15.51
CA ARG A 67 -2.04 -11.25 -14.95
C ARG A 67 -1.17 -10.79 -13.79
N HIS A 68 -1.45 -11.28 -12.59
CA HIS A 68 -0.64 -11.03 -11.39
C HIS A 68 0.23 -12.26 -11.09
N LEU A 69 1.56 -12.09 -11.12
CA LEU A 69 2.54 -13.19 -10.99
C LEU A 69 3.62 -12.91 -9.94
N SER A 70 3.35 -11.99 -9.01
CA SER A 70 4.33 -11.53 -8.01
C SER A 70 3.71 -11.52 -6.60
N PRO A 71 3.37 -12.69 -6.03
CA PRO A 71 2.88 -12.76 -4.65
C PRO A 71 3.96 -12.31 -3.65
N ILE A 72 3.52 -11.75 -2.52
CA ILE A 72 4.41 -11.44 -1.38
C ILE A 72 4.20 -12.49 -0.29
N SER A 73 5.31 -13.01 0.26
CA SER A 73 5.26 -13.97 1.37
C SER A 73 4.84 -13.28 2.67
N SER A 74 3.72 -13.73 3.26
CA SER A 74 3.23 -13.25 4.56
C SER A 74 4.23 -13.52 5.68
N MET A 75 4.82 -14.72 5.71
CA MET A 75 5.85 -15.08 6.67
C MET A 75 7.04 -14.11 6.60
N GLN A 76 7.52 -13.79 5.39
CA GLN A 76 8.63 -12.84 5.23
C GLN A 76 8.27 -11.45 5.75
N VAL A 77 7.09 -10.91 5.42
CA VAL A 77 6.68 -9.59 5.89
C VAL A 77 6.51 -9.58 7.41
N ASN A 78 5.92 -10.62 7.99
CA ASN A 78 5.77 -10.73 9.44
C ASN A 78 7.12 -10.72 10.15
N THR A 79 8.09 -11.51 9.66
CA THR A 79 9.46 -11.52 10.21
C THR A 79 10.11 -10.14 10.12
N LEU A 80 9.94 -9.43 9.00
CA LEU A 80 10.47 -8.08 8.85
C LEU A 80 9.80 -7.10 9.83
N LEU A 81 8.48 -7.15 10.01
CA LEU A 81 7.77 -6.28 10.96
C LEU A 81 8.19 -6.52 12.41
N MET A 82 8.63 -7.74 12.75
CA MET A 82 9.13 -8.05 14.10
C MET A 82 10.42 -7.31 14.44
N SER A 83 11.23 -6.91 13.46
CA SER A 83 12.45 -6.13 13.72
C SER A 83 12.19 -4.63 13.93
N TYR A 84 10.98 -4.14 13.70
CA TYR A 84 10.62 -2.75 13.93
C TYR A 84 9.99 -2.53 15.33
N PRO A 85 10.25 -1.36 15.96
CA PRO A 85 9.57 -0.92 17.18
C PRO A 85 8.05 -0.95 17.04
N TYR A 86 7.34 -1.21 18.14
CA TYR A 86 5.88 -1.34 18.17
C TYR A 86 5.16 -0.09 17.64
N GLU A 87 5.64 1.09 18.02
CA GLU A 87 5.07 2.39 17.68
C GLU A 87 5.19 2.69 16.18
N LEU A 88 6.12 2.03 15.49
CA LEU A 88 6.31 2.15 14.05
C LEU A 88 5.53 1.10 13.25
N LYS A 89 4.85 0.15 13.90
CA LYS A 89 4.02 -0.84 13.21
C LYS A 89 2.54 -0.72 13.54
N ASP A 90 2.19 -0.27 14.75
CA ASP A 90 0.80 -0.03 15.17
C ASP A 90 0.30 1.37 14.76
N VAL A 91 0.35 1.63 13.46
CA VAL A 91 -0.08 2.90 12.86
C VAL A 91 -1.00 2.63 11.71
N ARG A 92 -2.07 3.42 11.60
CA ARG A 92 -3.04 3.34 10.52
C ARG A 92 -3.00 4.59 9.67
N VAL A 93 -3.22 4.43 8.38
CA VAL A 93 -3.37 5.59 7.49
C VAL A 93 -4.72 6.24 7.78
N ASP A 94 -4.74 7.57 7.91
CA ASP A 94 -5.97 8.35 7.82
C ASP A 94 -6.50 8.24 6.38
N VAL A 95 -7.45 7.32 6.21
CA VAL A 95 -8.07 7.00 4.92
C VAL A 95 -8.83 8.20 4.36
N ARG A 96 -9.42 9.07 5.21
CA ARG A 96 -10.14 10.26 4.73
C ARG A 96 -9.16 11.26 4.11
N ALA A 97 -8.08 11.58 4.82
CA ALA A 97 -7.03 12.45 4.30
C ALA A 97 -6.37 11.86 3.05
N SER A 98 -6.10 10.55 3.04
CA SER A 98 -5.53 9.86 1.88
C SER A 98 -6.46 9.90 0.66
N THR A 99 -7.77 9.71 0.87
CA THR A 99 -8.80 9.79 -0.18
C THR A 99 -8.88 11.19 -0.77
N PHE A 100 -8.92 12.23 0.08
CA PHE A 100 -8.94 13.61 -0.37
C PHE A 100 -7.71 13.93 -1.23
N GLU A 101 -6.52 13.51 -0.79
CA GLU A 101 -5.29 13.73 -1.55
C GLU A 101 -5.27 12.95 -2.87
N LEU A 102 -5.85 11.74 -2.92
CA LEU A 102 -5.97 10.99 -4.17
C LEU A 102 -6.84 11.73 -5.19
N PHE A 103 -8.02 12.19 -4.76
CA PHE A 103 -8.99 12.83 -5.63
C PHE A 103 -8.47 14.19 -6.12
N ARG A 104 -7.81 14.95 -5.23
CA ARG A 104 -7.14 16.20 -5.59
C ARG A 104 -6.08 16.01 -6.67
N ARG A 105 -5.35 14.88 -6.65
CA ARG A 105 -4.27 14.58 -7.61
C ARG A 105 -4.76 13.90 -8.89
N CYS A 106 -5.95 13.30 -8.89
CA CYS A 106 -6.40 12.46 -9.99
C CYS A 106 -7.91 12.48 -10.19
N ASN A 107 -8.36 13.23 -11.20
CA ASN A 107 -9.76 13.27 -11.62
C ASN A 107 -10.30 11.88 -11.98
N GLU A 108 -9.48 11.01 -12.58
CA GLU A 108 -9.91 9.68 -12.98
C GLU A 108 -10.25 8.78 -11.78
N CYS A 109 -9.54 8.93 -10.66
CA CYS A 109 -9.87 8.24 -9.41
C CYS A 109 -11.08 8.90 -8.73
N SER A 110 -11.16 10.22 -8.75
CA SER A 110 -12.29 10.97 -8.20
C SER A 110 -13.62 10.59 -8.86
N ASN A 111 -13.62 10.36 -10.17
CA ASN A 111 -14.82 10.00 -10.94
C ASN A 111 -15.26 8.54 -10.76
N ARG A 112 -14.52 7.74 -9.97
CA ARG A 112 -14.81 6.32 -9.69
C ARG A 112 -15.37 6.08 -8.27
N HIS A 113 -15.59 7.14 -7.50
CA HIS A 113 -16.11 7.09 -6.13
C HIS A 113 -17.62 6.87 -6.10
#